data_AF-A0A1H7A2V3-F1
#
_entry.id   AF-A0A1H7A2V3-F1
#
_cell.length_a   1.000
_cell.length_b   1.000
_cell.length_c   1.000
_cell.angle_alpha   90.00
_cell.angle_beta   90.00
_cell.angle_gamma   90.00
#
_symmetry.space_group_name_H-M   'P 1'
#
loop_
_entity.id
_entity.type
_entity.pdbx_description
1 polymer ?
#
loop_
_entity_poly.entity_id
_entity_poly.type
_entity_poly.pdbx_seq_one_letter_code
_entity_poly.pdbx_strand_id
1 'polypeptide(L)'
;MPSFVSVSNTCVPITELDNFILKKVDALFSSSNAIDKLTEKVTALYTKRTRENNIQQYTLTTKQKQLKKRMNNLYELLKEGTADQFDKERLKDVKKELLIINSKLSELDSSSMPSISQEQIKYYILKYRTDIKNGTAKSLRTLVHTFIDKITVSRDNHDSL
;
A
#
# COMPACT_ATOMS: atom_id res chain seq x y z
N MET A 1 6.68 -24.21 48.25
CA MET A 1 5.70 -23.16 47.91
C MET A 1 6.27 -22.30 46.81
N PRO A 2 5.56 -22.05 45.70
CA PRO A 2 6.07 -21.17 44.64
C PRO A 2 5.91 -19.72 45.09
N SER A 3 7.03 -19.00 45.12
CA SER A 3 7.11 -17.57 45.39
C SER A 3 6.52 -16.79 44.22
N PHE A 4 5.44 -16.04 44.48
CA PHE A 4 4.89 -15.07 43.54
C PHE A 4 5.90 -13.93 43.37
N VAL A 5 6.53 -13.85 42.19
CA VAL A 5 7.28 -12.66 41.78
C VAL A 5 6.25 -11.55 41.56
N SER A 6 6.20 -10.61 42.49
CA SER A 6 5.49 -9.34 42.32
C SER A 6 6.12 -8.60 41.14
N VAL A 7 5.43 -8.61 39.99
CA VAL A 7 5.77 -7.73 38.87
C VAL A 7 5.33 -6.33 39.27
N SER A 8 6.26 -5.56 39.83
CA SER A 8 6.05 -4.14 40.06
C SER A 8 5.98 -3.41 38.72
N ASN A 9 4.76 -3.05 38.30
CA ASN A 9 4.55 -2.18 37.14
C ASN A 9 5.08 -0.79 37.48
N THR A 10 6.24 -0.42 36.95
CA THR A 10 6.69 0.97 36.96
C THR A 10 5.91 1.72 35.87
N CYS A 11 5.05 2.65 36.28
CA CYS A 11 4.39 3.56 35.35
C CYS A 11 5.44 4.48 34.73
N VAL A 12 5.68 4.36 33.42
CA VAL A 12 6.37 5.39 32.66
C VAL A 12 5.38 6.54 32.42
N PRO A 13 5.70 7.79 32.81
CA PRO A 13 4.84 8.91 32.50
C PRO A 13 4.61 9.03 30.99
N ILE A 14 3.34 9.18 30.58
CA ILE A 14 2.97 9.25 29.16
C ILE A 14 3.73 10.35 28.41
N THR A 15 3.99 11.47 29.08
CA THR A 15 4.76 12.60 28.56
C THR A 15 6.21 12.25 28.27
N GLU A 16 6.84 11.42 29.09
CA GLU A 16 8.23 10.97 28.87
C GLU A 16 8.31 9.99 27.71
N LEU A 17 7.36 9.05 27.64
CA LEU A 17 7.27 8.10 26.54
C LEU A 17 6.99 8.81 25.20
N ASP A 18 6.04 9.74 25.16
CA ASP A 18 5.71 10.53 23.97
C ASP A 18 6.92 11.34 23.50
N ASN A 19 7.59 12.04 24.41
CA ASN A 19 8.80 12.82 24.06
C ASN A 19 9.93 11.92 23.55
N PHE A 20 10.11 10.74 24.12
CA PHE A 20 11.09 9.77 23.65
C PHE A 20 10.78 9.31 22.23
N ILE A 21 9.53 8.93 21.97
CA ILE A 21 9.06 8.50 20.65
C ILE A 21 9.28 9.62 19.62
N LEU A 22 8.81 10.84 19.92
CA LEU A 22 8.93 11.97 19.00
C LEU A 22 10.39 12.32 18.71
N LYS A 23 11.28 12.28 19.71
CA LYS A 23 12.73 12.46 19.49
C LYS A 23 13.33 11.40 18.59
N LYS A 24 12.97 10.13 18.80
CA LYS A 24 13.47 9.02 17.94
C LYS A 24 12.98 9.18 16.51
N VAL A 25 11.73 9.57 16.32
CA VAL A 25 11.19 9.79 14.99
C VAL A 25 11.83 11.03 14.34
N ASP A 26 11.97 12.16 15.04
CA ASP A 26 12.65 13.36 14.49
C ASP A 26 14.11 13.07 14.11
N ALA A 27 14.83 12.26 14.89
CA ALA A 27 16.20 11.86 14.58
C ALA A 27 16.31 11.12 13.22
N LEU A 28 15.29 10.33 12.85
CA LEU A 28 15.22 9.67 11.54
C LEU A 28 15.08 10.67 10.39
N PHE A 29 14.40 11.80 10.61
CA PHE A 29 14.27 12.86 9.61
C PHE A 29 15.44 13.86 9.60
N SER A 30 16.18 13.95 10.71
CA SER A 30 17.23 14.94 10.92
C SER A 30 18.64 14.46 10.54
N SER A 31 18.85 13.18 10.19
CA SER A 31 20.14 12.74 9.65
C SER A 31 20.45 13.43 8.31
N SER A 32 21.73 13.71 8.03
CA SER A 32 22.12 14.36 6.77
C SER A 32 21.59 13.55 5.58
N ASN A 33 20.93 14.24 4.64
CA ASN A 33 20.30 13.67 3.45
C ASN A 33 19.14 12.68 3.68
N ALA A 34 18.59 12.57 4.91
CA ALA A 34 17.47 11.65 5.18
C ALA A 34 16.25 11.93 4.30
N ILE A 35 15.89 13.21 4.19
CA ILE A 35 14.73 13.66 3.42
C ILE A 35 14.90 13.34 1.93
N ASP A 36 16.10 13.57 1.39
CA ASP A 36 16.37 13.32 -0.02
C ASP A 36 16.38 11.82 -0.32
N LYS A 37 17.01 11.00 0.54
CA LYS A 37 16.98 9.53 0.41
C LYS A 37 15.57 8.97 0.54
N LEU A 38 14.76 9.49 1.47
CA LEU A 38 13.38 9.08 1.65
C LEU A 38 12.53 9.48 0.43
N THR A 39 12.73 10.71 -0.07
CA THR A 39 12.07 11.21 -1.27
C THR A 39 12.39 10.32 -2.47
N GLU A 40 13.66 10.01 -2.69
CA GLU A 40 14.10 9.13 -3.78
C GLU A 40 13.47 7.74 -3.67
N LYS A 41 13.53 7.13 -2.48
CA LYS A 41 12.97 5.79 -2.23
C LYS A 41 11.45 5.74 -2.44
N VAL A 42 10.72 6.73 -1.93
CA VAL A 42 9.26 6.82 -2.11
C VAL A 42 8.92 7.07 -3.58
N THR A 43 9.68 7.93 -4.27
CA THR A 43 9.50 8.20 -5.71
C THR A 43 9.72 6.94 -6.54
N ALA A 44 10.77 6.17 -6.24
CA ALA A 44 11.06 4.92 -6.92
C ALA A 44 9.95 3.87 -6.73
N LEU A 45 9.47 3.71 -5.48
CA LEU A 45 8.37 2.79 -5.16
C LEU A 45 7.06 3.20 -5.84
N TYR A 46 6.74 4.50 -5.82
CA TYR A 46 5.55 5.04 -6.46
C TYR A 46 5.58 4.82 -7.96
N THR A 47 6.67 5.23 -8.61
CA THR A 47 6.88 5.07 -10.05
C THR A 47 6.82 3.61 -10.47
N LYS A 48 7.46 2.71 -9.70
CA LYS A 48 7.41 1.27 -9.96
C LYS A 48 5.98 0.75 -9.93
N ARG A 49 5.22 1.06 -8.87
CA ARG A 49 3.85 0.59 -8.72
C ARG A 49 2.91 1.18 -9.78
N THR A 50 3.06 2.45 -10.14
CA THR A 50 2.30 3.06 -11.24
C THR A 50 2.61 2.38 -12.57
N ARG A 51 3.89 2.08 -12.85
CA ARG A 51 4.30 1.37 -14.06
C ARG A 51 3.71 -0.04 -14.11
N GLU A 52 3.77 -0.78 -13.01
CA GLU A 52 3.19 -2.13 -12.91
C GLU A 52 1.68 -2.11 -13.14
N ASN A 53 0.95 -1.18 -12.52
CA ASN A 53 -0.48 -0.99 -12.77
C ASN A 53 -0.78 -0.67 -14.23
N ASN A 54 -0.03 0.25 -14.86
CA ASN A 54 -0.23 0.62 -16.27
C ASN A 54 0.02 -0.57 -17.22
N ILE A 55 1.06 -1.38 -16.96
CA ILE A 55 1.33 -2.59 -17.73
C ILE A 55 0.17 -3.59 -17.58
N GLN A 56 -0.28 -3.83 -16.35
CA GLN A 56 -1.39 -4.75 -16.10
C GLN A 56 -2.69 -4.27 -16.77
N GLN A 57 -3.00 -2.98 -16.68
CA GLN A 57 -4.17 -2.39 -17.33
C GLN A 57 -4.11 -2.55 -18.84
N TYR A 58 -2.94 -2.29 -19.46
CA TYR A 58 -2.72 -2.48 -20.88
C TYR A 58 -2.89 -3.96 -21.30
N THR A 59 -2.30 -4.89 -20.55
CA THR A 59 -2.41 -6.33 -20.82
C THR A 59 -3.87 -6.81 -20.74
N LEU A 60 -4.58 -6.44 -19.68
CA LEU A 60 -5.97 -6.83 -19.48
C LEU A 60 -6.91 -6.21 -20.52
N THR A 61 -6.71 -4.94 -20.88
CA THR A 61 -7.48 -4.25 -21.91
C THR A 61 -7.27 -4.89 -23.28
N THR A 62 -6.03 -5.23 -23.61
CA THR A 62 -5.68 -5.94 -24.86
C THR A 62 -6.35 -7.31 -24.91
N LYS A 63 -6.28 -8.07 -23.81
CA LYS A 63 -6.91 -9.37 -23.69
C LYS A 63 -8.44 -9.29 -23.78
N GLN A 64 -9.05 -8.28 -23.16
CA GLN A 64 -10.48 -8.00 -23.26
C GLN A 64 -10.90 -7.76 -24.72
N LYS A 65 -10.13 -6.96 -25.48
CA LYS A 65 -10.39 -6.70 -26.90
C LYS A 65 -10.32 -7.97 -27.75
N GLN A 66 -9.32 -8.83 -27.49
CA GLN A 66 -9.18 -10.12 -28.18
C GLN A 66 -10.35 -11.06 -27.89
N LEU A 67 -10.77 -11.16 -26.63
CA LEU A 67 -11.91 -11.99 -26.24
C LEU A 67 -13.24 -11.46 -26.79
N LYS A 68 -13.45 -10.14 -26.82
CA LYS A 68 -14.61 -9.53 -27.48
C LYS A 68 -14.66 -9.88 -28.97
N LYS A 69 -13.51 -9.82 -29.67
CA LYS A 69 -13.43 -10.25 -31.08
C LYS A 69 -13.77 -11.73 -31.24
N ARG A 70 -13.21 -12.59 -30.38
CA ARG A 70 -13.52 -14.03 -30.39
C ARG A 70 -15.00 -14.31 -30.11
N MET A 71 -15.59 -13.59 -29.16
CA MET A 71 -17.01 -13.68 -28.81
C MET A 71 -17.90 -13.30 -30.00
N ASN A 72 -17.59 -12.20 -30.68
CA ASN A 72 -18.34 -11.75 -31.86
C ASN A 72 -18.30 -12.79 -32.97
N ASN A 73 -17.13 -13.37 -33.26
CA ASN A 73 -17.02 -14.43 -34.26
C ASN A 73 -17.90 -15.64 -33.93
N LEU A 74 -17.97 -16.06 -32.65
CA LEU A 74 -18.84 -17.15 -32.20
C LEU A 74 -20.33 -16.80 -32.31
N TYR A 75 -20.69 -15.52 -32.12
CA TYR A 75 -22.07 -15.06 -32.34
C TYR A 75 -22.49 -15.10 -33.81
N GLU A 76 -21.59 -14.77 -34.74
CA GLU A 76 -21.90 -14.88 -36.17
C GLU A 76 -22.18 -16.34 -36.56
N LEU A 77 -21.39 -17.31 -36.08
CA LEU A 77 -21.66 -18.75 -36.32
C LEU A 77 -23.03 -19.19 -35.79
N LEU A 78 -23.43 -18.69 -34.62
CA LEU A 78 -24.76 -18.96 -34.06
C LEU A 78 -25.88 -18.36 -34.91
N LYS A 79 -25.67 -17.16 -35.44
CA LYS A 79 -26.63 -16.45 -36.29
C LYS A 79 -26.78 -17.11 -37.66
N GLU A 80 -25.68 -17.62 -38.22
CA GLU A 80 -25.66 -18.37 -39.48
C GLU A 80 -26.23 -19.78 -39.35
N GLY A 81 -26.48 -20.25 -38.11
CA GLY A 81 -26.99 -21.59 -37.85
C GLY A 81 -25.94 -22.70 -38.01
N THR A 82 -24.66 -22.34 -38.12
CA THR A 82 -23.53 -23.26 -38.35
C THR A 82 -22.83 -23.68 -37.06
N ALA A 83 -23.14 -23.03 -35.93
CA ALA A 83 -22.53 -23.33 -34.64
C ALA A 83 -22.94 -24.71 -34.07
N ASP A 84 -21.94 -25.46 -33.61
CA ASP A 84 -22.14 -26.74 -32.95
C ASP A 84 -22.15 -26.61 -31.40
N GLN A 85 -22.14 -27.75 -30.71
CA GLN A 85 -22.09 -27.78 -29.25
C GLN A 85 -20.75 -27.27 -28.69
N PHE A 86 -19.63 -27.52 -29.37
CA PHE A 86 -18.32 -27.03 -28.97
C PHE A 86 -18.23 -25.52 -29.08
N ASP A 87 -18.83 -24.92 -30.10
CA ASP A 87 -18.88 -23.46 -30.25
C ASP A 87 -19.68 -22.79 -29.14
N LYS A 88 -20.78 -23.42 -28.70
CA LYS A 88 -21.57 -22.96 -27.54
C LYS A 88 -20.78 -23.03 -26.24
N GLU A 89 -20.00 -24.10 -26.03
CA GLU A 89 -19.11 -24.24 -24.87
C GLU A 89 -17.98 -23.21 -24.89
N ARG A 90 -17.33 -23.03 -26.04
CA ARG A 90 -16.30 -21.97 -26.24
C ARG A 90 -16.87 -20.59 -25.95
N LEU A 91 -18.10 -20.30 -26.35
CA LEU A 91 -18.75 -19.03 -26.07
C LEU A 91 -18.97 -18.83 -24.56
N LYS A 92 -19.38 -19.88 -23.85
CA LYS A 92 -19.53 -19.85 -22.38
C LYS A 92 -18.20 -19.55 -21.70
N ASP A 93 -17.11 -20.15 -22.16
CA ASP A 93 -15.77 -19.91 -21.60
C ASP A 93 -15.26 -18.50 -21.87
N VAL A 94 -15.45 -17.99 -23.09
CA VAL A 94 -15.10 -16.60 -23.43
C VAL A 94 -15.88 -15.61 -22.55
N LYS A 95 -17.16 -15.87 -22.28
CA LYS A 95 -17.98 -15.03 -21.37
C LYS A 95 -17.45 -15.06 -19.94
N LYS A 96 -17.11 -16.24 -19.41
CA LYS A 96 -16.50 -16.36 -18.06
C LYS A 96 -15.19 -15.60 -17.98
N GLU A 97 -14.34 -15.72 -19.00
CA GLU A 97 -13.05 -15.05 -19.03
C GLU A 97 -13.20 -13.52 -19.12
N LEU A 98 -14.18 -13.03 -19.89
CA LEU A 98 -14.53 -11.61 -19.93
C LEU A 98 -15.00 -11.09 -18.57
N LEU A 99 -15.83 -11.85 -17.84
CA LEU A 99 -16.25 -11.47 -16.49
C LEU A 99 -15.06 -11.31 -15.55
N ILE A 100 -14.13 -12.27 -15.57
CA ILE A 100 -12.92 -12.22 -14.73
C ILE A 100 -12.06 -11.00 -15.09
N ILE A 101 -11.85 -10.74 -16.37
CA ILE A 101 -11.05 -9.58 -16.81
C ILE A 101 -11.72 -8.26 -16.45
N ASN A 102 -13.04 -8.17 -16.58
CA ASN A 102 -13.78 -6.96 -16.20
C ASN A 102 -13.69 -6.70 -14.69
N SER A 103 -13.77 -7.73 -13.84
CA SER A 103 -13.53 -7.59 -12.40
C SER A 103 -12.13 -7.03 -12.12
N LYS A 104 -11.11 -7.63 -12.73
CA LYS A 104 -9.71 -7.19 -12.55
C LYS A 104 -9.46 -5.76 -13.03
N LEU A 105 -10.08 -5.36 -14.15
CA LEU A 105 -10.00 -3.98 -14.63
C LEU A 105 -10.71 -3.01 -13.67
N SER A 106 -11.87 -3.37 -13.14
CA SER A 106 -12.58 -2.56 -12.15
C SER A 106 -11.80 -2.41 -10.84
N GLU A 107 -11.14 -3.47 -10.39
CA GLU A 107 -10.25 -3.46 -9.21
C GLU A 107 -9.04 -2.55 -9.45
N LEU A 108 -8.42 -2.65 -10.64
CA LEU A 108 -7.31 -1.78 -11.04
C LEU A 108 -7.71 -0.31 -11.07
N ASP A 109 -8.85 0.01 -11.68
CA ASP A 109 -9.37 1.39 -11.74
C ASP A 109 -9.66 1.95 -10.34
N SER A 110 -10.21 1.11 -9.44
CA SER A 110 -10.46 1.49 -8.04
C SER A 110 -9.18 1.72 -7.24
N SER A 111 -8.08 1.09 -7.66
CA SER A 111 -6.74 1.22 -7.07
C SER A 111 -5.82 2.20 -7.83
N SER A 112 -6.39 2.99 -8.74
CA SER A 112 -5.65 3.94 -9.54
C SER A 112 -4.93 4.96 -8.66
N MET A 113 -3.62 5.07 -8.85
CA MET A 113 -2.80 6.01 -8.09
C MET A 113 -2.67 7.32 -8.88
N PRO A 114 -2.90 8.48 -8.24
CA PRO A 114 -2.77 9.77 -8.92
C PRO A 114 -1.35 10.00 -9.44
N SER A 115 -1.17 10.85 -10.44
CA SER A 115 0.20 11.30 -10.76
C SER A 115 0.69 12.21 -9.63
N ILE A 116 1.83 11.87 -9.02
CA ILE A 116 2.48 12.70 -7.99
C ILE A 116 3.92 12.96 -8.41
N SER A 117 4.34 14.21 -8.34
CA SER A 117 5.71 14.61 -8.65
C SER A 117 6.65 14.33 -7.47
N GLN A 118 7.95 14.26 -7.75
CA GLN A 118 8.96 14.10 -6.71
C GLN A 118 8.93 15.28 -5.72
N GLU A 119 8.67 16.50 -6.20
CA GLU A 119 8.54 17.70 -5.38
C GLU A 119 7.34 17.60 -4.45
N GLN A 120 6.22 17.06 -4.93
CA GLN A 120 5.03 16.81 -4.11
C GLN A 120 5.30 15.74 -3.05
N ILE A 121 6.00 14.65 -3.41
CA ILE A 121 6.45 13.63 -2.44
C ILE A 121 7.33 14.28 -1.36
N LYS A 122 8.32 15.08 -1.77
CA LYS A 122 9.21 15.80 -0.85
C LYS A 122 8.44 16.75 0.06
N TYR A 123 7.46 17.46 -0.49
CA TYR A 123 6.57 18.34 0.27
C TYR A 123 5.82 17.58 1.38
N TYR A 124 5.22 16.42 1.07
CA TYR A 124 4.54 15.61 2.07
C TYR A 124 5.49 15.09 3.16
N ILE A 125 6.69 14.65 2.77
CA ILE A 125 7.72 14.21 3.72
C ILE A 125 8.12 15.36 4.66
N LEU A 126 8.33 16.57 4.12
CA LEU A 126 8.64 17.77 4.91
C LEU A 126 7.49 18.18 5.82
N LYS A 127 6.24 18.02 5.37
CA LYS A 127 5.06 18.28 6.19
C LYS A 127 5.03 17.37 7.42
N TYR A 128 5.28 16.07 7.27
CA TYR A 128 5.38 15.16 8.40
C TYR A 128 6.48 15.58 9.38
N ARG A 129 7.64 16.02 8.88
CA ARG A 129 8.71 16.54 9.73
C ARG A 129 8.26 17.77 10.55
N THR A 130 7.53 18.68 9.92
CA THR A 130 6.98 19.85 10.61
C THR A 130 5.93 19.45 11.65
N ASP A 131 5.08 18.47 11.34
CA ASP A 131 4.07 17.95 12.26
C ASP A 131 4.70 17.27 13.49
N ILE A 132 5.88 16.66 13.38
CA ILE A 132 6.61 16.10 14.55
C ILE A 132 7.00 17.21 15.53
N LYS A 133 7.38 18.38 15.02
CA LYS A 133 7.89 19.50 15.83
C LYS A 133 6.78 20.36 16.41
N ASN A 134 5.76 20.65 15.60
CA ASN A 134 4.76 21.68 15.88
C ASN A 134 3.32 21.18 15.72
N GLY A 135 3.12 19.87 15.57
CA GLY A 135 1.82 19.30 15.27
C GLY A 135 0.84 19.34 16.44
N THR A 136 -0.44 19.22 16.08
CA THR A 136 -1.52 18.98 17.05
C THR A 136 -1.49 17.53 17.54
N ALA A 137 -2.17 17.24 18.66
CA ALA A 137 -2.32 15.86 19.14
C ALA A 137 -2.91 14.92 18.05
N LYS A 138 -3.78 15.43 17.19
CA LYS A 138 -4.35 14.67 16.07
C LYS A 138 -3.31 14.31 15.02
N SER A 139 -2.48 15.26 14.57
CA SER A 139 -1.44 15.01 13.56
C SER A 139 -0.34 14.09 14.10
N LEU A 140 0.03 14.25 15.37
CA LEU A 140 1.00 13.37 16.04
C LEU A 140 0.47 11.93 16.16
N ARG A 141 -0.82 11.74 16.49
CA ARG A 141 -1.45 10.42 16.49
C ARG A 141 -1.41 9.77 15.11
N THR A 142 -1.75 10.51 14.06
CA THR A 142 -1.65 10.02 12.67
C THR A 142 -0.21 9.60 12.36
N LEU A 143 0.77 10.38 12.80
CA LEU A 143 2.19 10.12 12.56
C LEU A 143 2.67 8.84 13.23
N VAL A 144 2.31 8.64 14.50
CA VAL A 144 2.57 7.40 15.24
C VAL A 144 1.98 6.20 14.49
N HIS A 145 0.71 6.25 14.09
CA HIS A 145 0.09 5.15 13.34
C HIS A 145 0.70 4.93 11.95
N THR A 146 1.30 5.97 11.35
CA THR A 146 1.88 5.88 10.00
C THR A 146 3.28 5.28 10.02
N PHE A 147 4.11 5.65 11.01
CA PHE A 147 5.54 5.31 11.01
C PHE A 147 5.96 4.30 12.09
N ILE A 148 5.09 4.03 13.08
CA ILE A 148 5.42 3.17 14.21
C ILE A 148 4.56 1.91 14.15
N ASP A 149 5.22 0.79 13.88
CA ASP A 149 4.59 -0.53 13.87
C ASP A 149 4.30 -1.02 15.30
N LYS A 150 5.29 -0.95 16.19
CA LYS A 150 5.18 -1.41 17.59
C LYS A 150 6.08 -0.61 18.52
N ILE A 151 5.58 -0.36 19.74
CA ILE A 151 6.38 0.14 20.87
C ILE A 151 6.53 -1.01 21.87
N THR A 152 7.77 -1.34 22.21
CA THR A 152 8.08 -2.36 23.23
C THR A 152 8.78 -1.68 24.39
N VAL A 153 8.23 -1.84 25.61
CA VAL A 153 8.79 -1.29 26.84
C VAL A 153 9.35 -2.44 27.66
N SER A 154 10.66 -2.42 27.91
CA SER A 154 11.39 -3.44 28.66
C SER A 154 12.00 -2.83 29.92
N ARG A 155 12.15 -3.60 30.99
CA ARG A 155 12.95 -3.19 32.16
C ARG A 155 14.42 -3.35 31.81
N ASP A 156 15.23 -2.33 32.04
CA ASP A 156 16.69 -2.49 32.04
C ASP A 156 17.06 -3.40 33.21
N ASN A 157 17.43 -4.65 32.91
CA ASN A 157 18.22 -5.43 33.84
C ASN A 157 19.66 -4.95 33.71
N HIS A 158 20.03 -3.98 34.55
CA HIS A 158 21.44 -3.73 34.85
C HIS A 158 21.97 -4.95 35.62
N ASP A 159 22.27 -6.03 34.91
CA ASP A 159 23.15 -7.06 35.45
C ASP A 159 24.56 -6.44 35.47
N SER A 160 24.99 -6.15 36.70
CA SER A 160 26.32 -5.67 37.03
C SER A 160 27.33 -6.75 36.66
N LEU A 161 28.37 -6.38 35.91
CA LEU A 161 29.64 -7.10 35.88
C LEU A 161 30.63 -6.33 36.75
#